data_AF-A0A1J4ZV33-F1
#
_entry.id   AF-A0A1J4ZV33-F1
#
_cell.length_a   1.000
_cell.length_b   1.000
_cell.length_c   1.000
_cell.angle_alpha   90.00
_cell.angle_beta   90.00
_cell.angle_gamma   90.00
#
_symmetry.space_group_name_H-M   'P 1'
#
loop_
_entity.id
_entity.type
_entity.pdbx_description
1 polymer ?
#
loop_
_entity_poly.entity_id
_entity_poly.type
_entity_poly.pdbx_seq_one_letter_code
_entity_poly.pdbx_strand_id
1 'polypeptide(L)'
;MLLNTLNSALFQCRRCPRLVAWREEVARLKRRAYRDWEYWGKPVPGFGDPQARVMAVGLAPGAHGSNRTGRMFTGDASGEFLYAALFRAGFASQPESHHRADGLTLNDIYITAVCRCAPPGNKPTPQEMANCQPYLEREIEHIQPKVIVALGRIAFDAILRLFGKPPSPTFAHGAVFSLPASSFISHPSSLLCSYHPSRQNTQTGRLTTEMFDAVWRKVRELLDQTPR
;
A
#
# COMPACT_ATOMS: atom_id res chain seq x y z
N MET A 1 -0.39 16.37 11.96
CA MET A 1 -1.45 16.74 10.98
C MET A 1 -2.53 15.66 11.01
N LEU A 2 -3.82 16.00 10.95
CA LEU A 2 -4.89 14.99 10.85
C LEU A 2 -4.88 14.33 9.47
N LEU A 3 -5.15 13.02 9.37
CA LEU A 3 -5.24 12.29 8.09
C LEU A 3 -6.21 12.94 7.10
N ASN A 4 -7.29 13.54 7.59
CA ASN A 4 -8.25 14.25 6.75
C ASN A 4 -7.62 15.45 6.04
N THR A 5 -6.78 16.24 6.71
CA THR A 5 -6.09 17.38 6.10
C THR A 5 -5.06 16.89 5.06
N LEU A 6 -4.37 15.78 5.35
CA LEU A 6 -3.45 15.16 4.40
C LEU A 6 -4.17 14.68 3.14
N ASN A 7 -5.33 14.04 3.32
CA ASN A 7 -6.17 13.54 2.22
C ASN A 7 -6.71 14.70 1.36
N SER A 8 -7.15 15.80 1.97
CA SER A 8 -7.57 17.00 1.23
C SER A 8 -6.45 17.55 0.33
N ALA A 9 -5.23 17.67 0.86
CA ALA A 9 -4.07 18.09 0.07
C ALA A 9 -3.69 17.05 -1.00
N LEU A 10 -3.88 15.76 -0.71
CA LEU A 10 -3.61 14.68 -1.65
C LEU A 10 -4.56 14.72 -2.84
N PHE A 11 -5.87 14.92 -2.62
CA PHE A 11 -6.86 14.93 -3.71
C PHE A 11 -6.63 16.04 -4.73
N GLN A 12 -6.03 17.15 -4.31
CA GLN A 12 -5.69 18.28 -5.17
C GLN A 12 -4.35 18.11 -5.90
N CYS A 13 -3.59 17.05 -5.60
CA CYS A 13 -2.24 16.87 -6.13
C CYS A 13 -2.23 16.62 -7.65
N ARG A 14 -1.48 17.47 -8.37
CA ARG A 14 -1.21 17.38 -9.80
C ARG A 14 0.29 17.48 -10.16
N ARG A 15 1.18 17.20 -9.20
CA ARG A 15 2.65 17.37 -9.34
C ARG A 15 3.30 16.51 -10.45
N CYS A 16 2.64 15.47 -10.93
CA CYS A 16 3.18 14.53 -11.91
C CYS A 16 2.34 14.54 -13.20
N PRO A 17 2.65 15.39 -14.20
CA PRO A 17 1.82 15.55 -15.40
C PRO A 17 1.50 14.24 -16.12
N ARG A 18 2.49 13.34 -16.26
CA ARG A 18 2.31 12.01 -16.86
C ARG A 18 1.27 11.15 -16.13
N LEU A 19 1.34 11.12 -14.79
CA LEU A 19 0.40 10.34 -13.97
C LEU A 19 -1.00 10.96 -13.96
N VAL A 20 -1.07 12.29 -13.97
CA VAL A 20 -2.33 13.04 -14.03
C VAL A 20 -3.03 12.76 -15.35
N ALA A 21 -2.33 12.89 -16.48
CA ALA A 21 -2.88 12.58 -17.79
C ALA A 21 -3.37 11.12 -17.86
N TRP A 22 -2.52 10.18 -17.42
CA TRP A 22 -2.85 8.75 -17.49
C TRP A 22 -4.05 8.35 -16.61
N ARG A 23 -4.09 8.79 -15.34
CA ARG A 23 -5.16 8.39 -14.42
C ARG A 23 -6.53 8.90 -14.89
N GLU A 24 -6.56 10.09 -15.49
CA GLU A 24 -7.75 10.75 -16.03
C GLU A 24 -8.17 10.15 -17.37
N GLU A 25 -7.20 9.86 -18.25
CA GLU A 25 -7.45 9.16 -19.51
C GLU A 25 -8.08 7.78 -19.27
N VAL A 26 -7.50 7.00 -18.35
CA VAL A 26 -8.04 5.68 -17.99
C VAL A 26 -9.46 5.80 -17.40
N ALA A 27 -9.72 6.83 -16.59
CA ALA A 27 -11.04 7.08 -16.01
C ALA A 27 -12.09 7.49 -17.05
N ARG A 28 -11.67 8.19 -18.11
CA ARG A 28 -12.52 8.61 -19.23
C ARG A 28 -12.78 7.47 -20.22
N LEU A 29 -11.72 6.78 -20.66
CA LEU A 29 -11.82 5.71 -21.65
C LEU A 29 -12.49 4.46 -21.08
N LYS A 30 -12.15 4.12 -19.83
CA LYS A 30 -12.59 2.95 -19.08
C LYS A 30 -12.28 1.62 -19.78
N ARG A 31 -12.31 0.53 -19.03
CA ARG A 31 -12.27 -0.81 -19.62
C ARG A 31 -13.68 -1.22 -20.03
N ARG A 32 -13.84 -2.01 -21.11
CA ARG A 32 -15.16 -2.50 -21.54
C ARG A 32 -15.98 -3.13 -20.39
N ALA A 33 -15.33 -3.92 -19.53
CA ALA A 33 -15.97 -4.56 -18.37
C ALA A 33 -16.49 -3.57 -17.30
N TYR A 34 -16.05 -2.31 -17.35
CA TYR A 34 -16.37 -1.27 -16.36
C TYR A 34 -16.86 0.02 -17.04
N ARG A 35 -17.46 -0.07 -18.23
CA ARG A 35 -17.85 1.11 -19.02
C ARG A 35 -18.88 1.99 -18.28
N ASP A 36 -19.78 1.34 -17.56
CA ASP A 36 -20.87 2.00 -16.85
C ASP A 36 -20.48 2.44 -15.42
N TRP A 37 -19.23 2.17 -15.01
CA TRP A 37 -18.73 2.57 -13.69
C TRP A 37 -18.25 4.01 -13.69
N GLU A 38 -18.49 4.71 -12.60
CA GLU A 38 -17.78 5.96 -12.29
C GLU A 38 -16.38 5.63 -11.76
N TYR A 39 -15.35 6.14 -12.43
CA TYR A 39 -13.97 5.94 -12.01
C TYR A 39 -13.51 7.05 -11.08
N TRP A 40 -12.66 6.70 -10.10
CA TRP A 40 -12.04 7.66 -9.19
C TRP A 40 -11.17 8.70 -9.91
N GLY A 41 -10.24 8.27 -10.79
CA GLY A 41 -9.46 9.16 -11.65
C GLY A 41 -8.58 10.19 -10.93
N LYS A 42 -8.33 10.00 -9.63
CA LYS A 42 -7.66 10.95 -8.72
C LYS A 42 -6.57 10.23 -7.92
N PRO A 43 -5.74 10.95 -7.16
CA PRO A 43 -4.85 10.33 -6.18
C PRO A 43 -5.66 9.46 -5.19
N VAL A 44 -5.19 8.25 -4.93
CA VAL A 44 -5.83 7.30 -4.01
C VAL A 44 -5.24 7.51 -2.62
N PRO A 45 -6.05 7.76 -1.58
CA PRO A 45 -5.58 7.89 -0.21
C PRO A 45 -5.26 6.51 0.39
N GLY A 46 -4.48 6.48 1.47
CA GLY A 46 -4.39 5.26 2.27
C GLY A 46 -5.74 4.91 2.91
N PHE A 47 -5.87 3.67 3.36
CA PHE A 47 -7.13 3.14 3.90
C PHE A 47 -6.84 2.19 5.06
N GLY A 48 -7.53 2.40 6.17
CA GLY A 48 -7.54 1.47 7.30
C GLY A 48 -7.67 2.19 8.64
N ASP A 49 -7.21 1.53 9.68
CA ASP A 49 -7.28 2.03 11.05
C ASP A 49 -6.29 3.21 11.25
N PRO A 50 -6.74 4.40 11.68
CA PRO A 50 -5.86 5.54 11.95
C PRO A 50 -4.94 5.33 13.16
N GLN A 51 -5.18 4.31 13.97
CA GLN A 51 -4.34 3.91 15.11
C GLN A 51 -3.63 2.56 14.85
N ALA A 52 -3.53 2.16 13.58
CA ALA A 52 -2.95 0.89 13.20
C ALA A 52 -1.50 0.72 13.68
N ARG A 53 -1.19 -0.43 14.29
CA ARG A 53 0.20 -0.80 14.58
C ARG A 53 0.90 -1.43 13.37
N VAL A 54 0.13 -1.81 12.33
CA VAL A 54 0.65 -2.39 11.08
C VAL A 54 0.41 -1.45 9.91
N MET A 55 1.42 -1.25 9.06
CA MET A 55 1.25 -0.55 7.79
C MET A 55 1.67 -1.43 6.62
N ALA A 56 0.76 -1.72 5.69
CA ALA A 56 1.06 -2.39 4.44
C ALA A 56 1.33 -1.37 3.32
N VAL A 57 2.47 -1.48 2.65
CA VAL A 57 2.91 -0.50 1.65
C VAL A 57 3.10 -1.17 0.30
N GLY A 58 2.24 -0.79 -0.66
CA GLY A 58 2.33 -1.18 -2.06
C GLY A 58 3.15 -0.22 -2.93
N LEU A 59 3.18 -0.51 -4.23
CA LEU A 59 3.84 0.35 -5.22
C LEU A 59 2.98 1.58 -5.59
N ALA A 60 1.86 1.35 -6.26
CA ALA A 60 1.01 2.39 -6.82
C ALA A 60 -0.38 1.83 -7.17
N PRO A 61 -1.39 2.69 -7.36
CA PRO A 61 -2.69 2.29 -7.89
C PRO A 61 -2.64 1.53 -9.22
N GLY A 62 -3.41 0.46 -9.32
CA GLY A 62 -3.71 -0.19 -10.59
C GLY A 62 -4.69 0.65 -11.42
N ALA A 63 -4.46 0.73 -12.74
CA ALA A 63 -5.25 1.53 -13.67
C ALA A 63 -6.77 1.26 -13.59
N HIS A 64 -7.16 0.01 -13.37
CA HIS A 64 -8.56 -0.41 -13.23
C HIS A 64 -8.89 -1.02 -11.87
N GLY A 65 -7.95 -0.97 -10.92
CA GLY A 65 -8.18 -1.29 -9.51
C GLY A 65 -8.49 -0.03 -8.75
N SER A 66 -7.56 0.42 -7.91
CA SER A 66 -7.78 1.59 -7.05
C SER A 66 -7.96 2.93 -7.79
N ASN A 67 -7.46 3.08 -9.03
CA ASN A 67 -7.79 4.26 -9.86
C ASN A 67 -9.25 4.27 -10.35
N ARG A 68 -9.92 3.10 -10.35
CA ARG A 68 -11.35 3.00 -10.59
C ARG A 68 -12.12 3.16 -9.28
N THR A 69 -11.73 2.41 -8.24
CA THR A 69 -12.55 2.25 -7.03
C THR A 69 -12.34 3.36 -5.99
N GLY A 70 -11.16 4.00 -5.99
CA GLY A 70 -10.79 5.05 -5.04
C GLY A 70 -10.30 4.53 -3.68
N ARG A 71 -10.07 3.21 -3.54
CA ARG A 71 -9.51 2.59 -2.32
C ARG A 71 -8.31 1.74 -2.69
N MET A 72 -7.23 1.82 -1.90
CA MET A 72 -6.01 1.02 -2.14
C MET A 72 -6.33 -0.47 -2.30
N PHE A 73 -5.63 -1.13 -3.23
CA PHE A 73 -5.80 -2.56 -3.51
C PHE A 73 -7.25 -3.02 -3.76
N THR A 74 -8.17 -2.16 -4.21
CA THR A 74 -9.59 -2.54 -4.36
C THR A 74 -9.98 -2.66 -5.83
N GLY A 75 -10.62 -3.77 -6.21
CA GLY A 75 -11.12 -3.98 -7.57
C GLY A 75 -10.10 -4.49 -8.60
N ASP A 76 -9.00 -5.11 -8.16
CA ASP A 76 -8.11 -5.88 -9.01
C ASP A 76 -7.59 -7.15 -8.30
N ALA A 77 -6.95 -8.04 -9.05
CA ALA A 77 -6.45 -9.32 -8.56
C ALA A 77 -5.43 -9.20 -7.41
N SER A 78 -4.71 -8.07 -7.29
CA SER A 78 -3.80 -7.87 -6.17
C SER A 78 -4.57 -7.66 -4.87
N GLY A 79 -5.72 -6.98 -4.99
CA GLY A 79 -6.69 -6.80 -3.93
C GLY A 79 -7.34 -8.06 -3.43
N GLU A 80 -7.85 -8.86 -4.37
CA GLU A 80 -8.50 -10.14 -4.08
C GLU A 80 -7.58 -11.03 -3.22
N PHE A 81 -6.31 -11.10 -3.59
CA PHE A 81 -5.32 -11.87 -2.84
C PHE A 81 -4.95 -11.23 -1.50
N LEU A 82 -4.82 -9.89 -1.46
CA LEU A 82 -4.49 -9.15 -0.24
C LEU A 82 -5.58 -9.26 0.82
N TYR A 83 -6.81 -8.86 0.47
CA TYR A 83 -7.91 -8.78 1.43
C TYR A 83 -8.33 -10.14 1.97
N ALA A 84 -8.28 -11.19 1.13
CA ALA A 84 -8.54 -12.54 1.61
C ALA A 84 -7.53 -12.98 2.69
N ALA A 85 -6.25 -12.66 2.53
CA ALA A 85 -5.22 -12.97 3.52
C ALA A 85 -5.36 -12.11 4.79
N LEU A 86 -5.67 -10.82 4.64
CA LEU A 86 -5.93 -9.94 5.78
C LEU A 86 -7.15 -10.39 6.59
N PHE A 87 -8.20 -10.87 5.93
CA PHE A 87 -9.38 -11.42 6.61
C PHE A 87 -9.01 -12.68 7.41
N ARG A 88 -8.29 -13.63 6.80
CA ARG A 88 -7.79 -14.84 7.50
C ARG A 88 -6.90 -14.50 8.70
N ALA A 89 -6.13 -13.42 8.62
CA ALA A 89 -5.26 -12.94 9.69
C ALA A 89 -5.96 -12.02 10.73
N GLY A 90 -7.27 -11.79 10.58
CA GLY A 90 -8.09 -10.97 11.50
C GLY A 90 -7.82 -9.47 11.42
N PHE A 91 -7.30 -8.98 10.30
CA PHE A 91 -7.05 -7.55 10.04
C PHE A 91 -8.15 -6.88 9.21
N ALA A 92 -9.00 -7.66 8.54
CA ALA A 92 -10.10 -7.17 7.71
C ALA A 92 -11.44 -7.76 8.19
N SER A 93 -12.53 -7.00 8.06
CA SER A 93 -13.88 -7.46 8.44
C SER A 93 -14.50 -8.45 7.45
N GLN A 94 -14.03 -8.44 6.20
CA GLN A 94 -14.49 -9.32 5.13
C GLN A 94 -13.35 -9.64 4.16
N PRO A 95 -13.41 -10.76 3.41
CA PRO A 95 -12.32 -11.20 2.52
C PRO A 95 -12.23 -10.41 1.21
N GLU A 96 -13.23 -9.62 0.88
CA GLU A 96 -13.38 -8.99 -0.43
C GLU A 96 -13.48 -7.47 -0.33
N SER A 97 -12.90 -6.77 -1.31
CA SER A 97 -13.04 -5.32 -1.47
C SER A 97 -13.37 -5.04 -2.94
N HIS A 98 -14.61 -4.68 -3.19
CA HIS A 98 -15.15 -4.44 -4.53
C HIS A 98 -15.27 -2.95 -4.82
N HIS A 99 -15.57 -2.15 -3.80
CA HIS A 99 -15.83 -0.72 -3.93
C HIS A 99 -15.52 0.03 -2.63
N ARG A 100 -15.17 1.32 -2.69
CA ARG A 100 -14.85 2.11 -1.48
C ARG A 100 -15.99 2.28 -0.47
N ALA A 101 -17.20 1.85 -0.80
CA ALA A 101 -18.41 1.95 0.01
C ALA A 101 -19.04 0.59 0.34
N ASP A 102 -18.30 -0.51 0.14
CA ASP A 102 -18.76 -1.88 0.38
C ASP A 102 -18.79 -2.33 1.84
N GLY A 103 -18.59 -1.41 2.79
CA GLY A 103 -18.63 -1.71 4.23
C GLY A 103 -17.37 -2.38 4.80
N LEU A 104 -16.35 -2.71 3.98
CA LEU A 104 -15.09 -3.24 4.50
C LEU A 104 -14.46 -2.26 5.49
N THR A 105 -14.04 -2.79 6.64
CA THR A 105 -13.23 -2.08 7.64
C THR A 105 -11.95 -2.88 7.90
N LEU A 106 -10.90 -2.15 8.30
CA LEU A 106 -9.64 -2.74 8.71
C LEU A 106 -9.41 -2.44 10.19
N ASN A 107 -8.88 -3.42 10.90
CA ASN A 107 -8.57 -3.33 12.33
C ASN A 107 -7.07 -3.49 12.51
N ASP A 108 -6.40 -2.55 13.19
CA ASP A 108 -4.98 -2.59 13.52
C ASP A 108 -4.03 -2.63 12.29
N ILE A 109 -4.55 -2.34 11.10
CA ILE A 109 -3.76 -2.21 9.87
C ILE A 109 -4.19 -0.98 9.04
N TYR A 110 -3.19 -0.32 8.46
CA TYR A 110 -3.36 0.75 7.48
C TYR A 110 -2.68 0.36 6.16
N ILE A 111 -3.37 0.48 5.04
CA ILE A 111 -2.87 0.12 3.71
C ILE A 111 -2.61 1.38 2.90
N THR A 112 -1.41 1.50 2.35
CA THR A 112 -1.00 2.63 1.51
C THR A 112 -0.06 2.19 0.38
N ALA A 113 0.51 3.15 -0.34
CA ALA A 113 1.46 2.92 -1.42
C ALA A 113 2.48 4.06 -1.55
N VAL A 114 3.62 3.72 -2.15
CA VAL A 114 4.70 4.67 -2.48
C VAL A 114 4.19 5.80 -3.40
N CYS A 115 3.46 5.46 -4.44
CA CYS A 115 2.79 6.42 -5.32
C CYS A 115 1.28 6.41 -5.11
N ARG A 116 0.63 7.58 -5.25
CA ARG A 116 -0.83 7.72 -5.08
C ARG A 116 -1.62 7.80 -6.37
N CYS A 117 -0.97 7.84 -7.53
CA CYS A 117 -1.63 7.86 -8.82
C CYS A 117 -1.26 6.62 -9.63
N ALA A 118 -2.17 6.14 -10.48
CA ALA A 118 -1.85 5.04 -11.38
C ALA A 118 -0.77 5.46 -12.37
N PRO A 119 0.34 4.70 -12.49
CA PRO A 119 1.33 4.91 -13.52
C PRO A 119 1.06 4.04 -14.76
N PRO A 120 1.32 4.55 -15.98
CA PRO A 120 1.36 3.73 -17.18
C PRO A 120 2.23 2.48 -16.97
N GLY A 121 1.71 1.31 -17.35
CA GLY A 121 2.40 0.03 -17.22
C GLY A 121 2.72 -0.39 -15.77
N ASN A 122 2.08 0.23 -14.76
CA ASN A 122 2.39 0.06 -13.33
C ASN A 122 3.86 0.38 -12.99
N LYS A 123 4.47 1.31 -13.74
CA LYS A 123 5.88 1.72 -13.57
C LYS A 123 5.97 3.22 -13.32
N PRO A 124 6.00 3.67 -12.05
CA PRO A 124 6.31 5.05 -11.74
C PRO A 124 7.80 5.34 -11.97
N THR A 125 8.13 6.58 -12.28
CA THR A 125 9.53 7.03 -12.37
C THR A 125 10.09 7.34 -10.98
N PRO A 126 11.42 7.41 -10.81
CA PRO A 126 12.04 7.86 -9.56
C PRO A 126 11.53 9.23 -9.11
N GLN A 127 11.35 10.18 -10.03
CA GLN A 127 10.84 11.51 -9.72
C GLN A 127 9.37 11.48 -9.26
N GLU A 128 8.55 10.62 -9.86
CA GLU A 128 7.15 10.48 -9.44
C GLU A 128 7.00 9.86 -8.06
N MET A 129 7.89 8.91 -7.70
CA MET A 129 7.99 8.38 -6.35
C MET A 129 8.44 9.46 -5.37
N ALA A 130 9.48 10.23 -5.72
CA ALA A 130 9.97 11.34 -4.90
C ALA A 130 8.88 12.41 -4.66
N ASN A 131 8.08 12.73 -5.68
CA ASN A 131 6.96 13.67 -5.55
C ASN A 131 5.86 13.18 -4.59
N CYS A 132 5.67 11.85 -4.47
CA CYS A 132 4.69 11.24 -3.56
C CYS A 132 5.24 10.97 -2.16
N GLN A 133 6.57 10.91 -1.99
CA GLN A 133 7.26 10.59 -0.75
C GLN A 133 6.75 11.38 0.47
N PRO A 134 6.50 12.71 0.40
CA PRO A 134 6.03 13.46 1.55
C PRO A 134 4.65 13.01 2.08
N TYR A 135 3.81 12.39 1.23
CA TYR A 135 2.53 11.84 1.70
C TYR A 135 2.73 10.55 2.49
N LEU A 136 3.67 9.70 2.07
CA LEU A 136 3.99 8.48 2.79
C LEU A 136 4.67 8.78 4.14
N GLU A 137 5.61 9.74 4.16
CA GLU A 137 6.24 10.20 5.41
C GLU A 137 5.20 10.69 6.41
N ARG A 138 4.26 11.55 5.98
CA ARG A 138 3.20 12.07 6.86
C ARG A 138 2.20 11.02 7.32
N GLU A 139 1.94 9.99 6.52
CA GLU A 139 1.14 8.85 6.97
C GLU A 139 1.88 8.04 8.02
N ILE A 140 3.18 7.76 7.83
CA ILE A 140 4.00 7.08 8.85
C ILE A 140 4.06 7.93 10.13
N GLU A 141 4.24 9.24 9.98
CA GLU A 141 4.21 10.22 11.07
C GLU A 141 2.93 10.15 11.87
N HIS A 142 1.79 10.07 11.21
CA HIS A 142 0.51 10.00 11.89
C HIS A 142 0.24 8.63 12.52
N ILE A 143 0.51 7.55 11.78
CA ILE A 143 0.14 6.19 12.17
C ILE A 143 1.08 5.62 13.23
N GLN A 144 2.37 5.97 13.21
CA GLN A 144 3.42 5.39 14.07
C GLN A 144 3.39 3.83 14.07
N PRO A 145 3.51 3.17 12.89
CA PRO A 145 3.38 1.72 12.80
C PRO A 145 4.54 0.99 13.47
N LYS A 146 4.27 -0.03 14.30
CA LYS A 146 5.28 -0.94 14.87
C LYS A 146 5.85 -1.90 13.82
N VAL A 147 5.04 -2.29 12.82
CA VAL A 147 5.43 -3.17 11.72
C VAL A 147 5.03 -2.56 10.38
N ILE A 148 5.97 -2.44 9.46
CA ILE A 148 5.75 -2.04 8.06
C ILE A 148 5.95 -3.27 7.17
N VAL A 149 4.93 -3.63 6.40
CA VAL A 149 5.00 -4.71 5.41
C VAL A 149 5.21 -4.12 4.02
N ALA A 150 6.41 -4.32 3.46
CA ALA A 150 6.73 -3.90 2.11
C ALA A 150 6.29 -4.95 1.08
N LEU A 151 5.28 -4.60 0.28
CA LEU A 151 4.74 -5.46 -0.79
C LEU A 151 5.53 -5.24 -2.09
N GLY A 152 6.62 -5.98 -2.24
CA GLY A 152 7.52 -5.96 -3.39
C GLY A 152 8.77 -5.10 -3.19
N ARG A 153 9.77 -5.32 -4.06
CA ARG A 153 11.09 -4.69 -3.96
C ARG A 153 11.03 -3.16 -3.98
N ILE A 154 10.19 -2.56 -4.81
CA ILE A 154 10.14 -1.10 -4.94
C ILE A 154 9.60 -0.45 -3.65
N ALA A 155 8.57 -1.05 -3.02
CA ALA A 155 8.07 -0.58 -1.74
C ALA A 155 9.15 -0.71 -0.64
N PHE A 156 9.87 -1.83 -0.63
CA PHE A 156 10.99 -2.06 0.27
C PHE A 156 12.10 -1.00 0.10
N ASP A 157 12.55 -0.76 -1.13
CA ASP A 157 13.60 0.22 -1.43
C ASP A 157 13.16 1.66 -1.07
N ALA A 158 11.87 1.97 -1.23
CA ALA A 158 11.31 3.26 -0.86
C ALA A 158 11.30 3.45 0.67
N ILE A 159 10.85 2.45 1.43
CA ILE A 159 10.85 2.52 2.91
C ILE A 159 12.28 2.63 3.43
N LEU A 160 13.22 1.81 2.96
CA LEU A 160 14.62 1.92 3.40
C LEU A 160 15.25 3.28 3.09
N ARG A 161 14.86 3.91 1.98
CA ARG A 161 15.32 5.26 1.64
C ARG A 161 14.82 6.30 2.64
N LEU A 162 13.56 6.19 3.10
CA LEU A 162 12.98 7.09 4.08
C LEU A 162 13.69 7.06 5.43
N PHE A 163 14.13 5.87 5.85
CA PHE A 163 14.73 5.66 7.17
C PHE A 163 16.26 5.82 7.19
N GLY A 164 16.87 6.17 6.06
CA GLY A 164 18.34 6.19 5.90
C GLY A 164 18.87 4.78 5.67
N LYS A 165 19.30 4.49 4.44
CA LYS A 165 19.70 3.14 4.00
C LYS A 165 20.81 2.55 4.90
N PRO A 166 20.64 1.33 5.46
CA PRO A 166 21.78 0.52 5.87
C PRO A 166 22.55 0.01 4.63
N PRO A 167 23.81 -0.45 4.77
CA PRO A 167 24.56 -1.03 3.66
C PRO A 167 23.88 -2.30 3.12
N SER A 168 23.58 -2.29 1.81
CA SER A 168 23.22 -3.45 0.97
C SER A 168 22.16 -4.45 1.46
N PRO A 169 20.99 -4.03 1.96
CA PRO A 169 19.95 -4.98 2.32
C PRO A 169 19.37 -5.64 1.05
N THR A 170 19.35 -6.97 1.02
CA THR A 170 18.83 -7.73 -0.13
C THR A 170 17.37 -8.08 0.10
N PHE A 171 16.50 -7.63 -0.81
CA PHE A 171 15.08 -7.96 -0.77
C PHE A 171 14.86 -9.48 -0.95
N ALA A 172 14.22 -10.10 0.03
CA ALA A 172 13.75 -11.49 0.00
C ALA A 172 12.35 -11.58 0.64
N HIS A 173 11.49 -12.47 0.14
CA HIS A 173 10.18 -12.70 0.77
C HIS A 173 10.38 -13.32 2.17
N GLY A 174 9.65 -12.81 3.17
CA GLY A 174 9.77 -13.22 4.57
C GLY A 174 10.93 -12.59 5.34
N ALA A 175 11.82 -11.84 4.67
CA ALA A 175 12.94 -11.16 5.35
C ALA A 175 12.43 -10.04 6.26
N VAL A 176 13.05 -9.90 7.43
CA VAL A 176 12.75 -8.86 8.42
C VAL A 176 13.98 -7.99 8.65
N PHE A 177 13.78 -6.68 8.68
CA PHE A 177 14.82 -5.70 8.98
C PHE A 177 14.36 -4.79 10.11
N SER A 178 15.32 -4.28 10.89
CA SER A 178 15.03 -3.23 11.87
C SER A 178 15.13 -1.86 11.20
N LEU A 179 14.11 -1.04 11.41
CA LEU A 179 14.10 0.37 11.07
C LEU A 179 14.35 1.18 12.34
N PRO A 180 15.34 2.10 12.35
CA PRO A 180 15.55 2.96 13.50
C PRO A 180 14.38 3.94 13.68
N ALA A 181 14.30 4.55 14.85
CA ALA A 181 13.50 5.77 15.00
C ALA A 181 14.01 6.85 14.02
N SER A 182 13.13 7.75 13.60
CA SER A 182 13.43 8.83 12.66
C SER A 182 12.75 10.13 13.11
N SER A 183 12.93 11.21 12.35
CA SER A 183 12.24 12.49 12.62
C SER A 183 10.71 12.40 12.54
N PHE A 184 10.17 11.36 11.90
CA PHE A 184 8.74 11.14 11.72
C PHE A 184 8.26 9.85 12.38
N ILE A 185 9.09 9.11 13.11
CA ILE A 185 8.65 7.95 13.88
C ILE A 185 9.45 7.82 15.16
N SER A 186 8.75 7.86 16.28
CA SER A 186 9.30 8.00 17.62
C SER A 186 9.96 6.74 18.17
N HIS A 187 9.75 5.59 17.53
CA HIS A 187 10.25 4.30 17.95
C HIS A 187 10.82 3.49 16.78
N PRO A 188 11.73 2.53 17.05
CA PRO A 188 12.11 1.55 16.05
C PRO A 188 10.89 0.77 15.53
N SER A 189 10.98 0.27 14.31
CA SER A 189 9.92 -0.51 13.67
C SER A 189 10.50 -1.72 12.94
N SER A 190 9.69 -2.75 12.74
CA SER A 190 10.09 -3.88 11.89
C SER A 190 9.67 -3.64 10.44
N LEU A 191 10.58 -3.85 9.49
CA LEU A 191 10.28 -3.92 8.06
C LEU A 191 10.22 -5.37 7.62
N LEU A 192 9.02 -5.88 7.37
CA LEU A 192 8.79 -7.23 6.86
C LEU A 192 8.59 -7.18 5.34
N CYS A 193 9.31 -8.02 4.62
CA CYS A 193 9.28 -8.09 3.16
C CYS A 193 8.32 -9.18 2.66
N SER A 194 7.54 -8.86 1.63
CA SER A 194 6.82 -9.85 0.85
C SER A 194 6.99 -9.59 -0.64
N TYR A 195 7.02 -10.63 -1.48
CA TYR A 195 6.65 -10.45 -2.88
C TYR A 195 5.29 -9.74 -3.00
N HIS A 196 5.17 -8.91 -4.02
CA HIS A 196 3.92 -8.19 -4.29
C HIS A 196 2.82 -9.19 -4.65
N PRO A 197 1.58 -9.04 -4.16
CA PRO A 197 0.46 -9.94 -4.48
C PRO A 197 -0.09 -9.75 -5.89
N SER A 198 0.74 -9.34 -6.86
CA SER A 198 0.28 -9.09 -8.23
C SER A 198 -0.15 -10.40 -8.86
N ARG A 199 -1.10 -10.32 -9.80
CA ARG A 199 -1.52 -11.44 -10.64
C ARG A 199 -0.33 -12.20 -11.24
N GLN A 200 0.72 -11.50 -11.66
CA GLN A 200 1.93 -12.13 -12.20
C GLN A 200 2.62 -13.05 -11.17
N ASN A 201 2.75 -12.63 -9.91
CA ASN A 201 3.39 -13.44 -8.89
C ASN A 201 2.48 -14.56 -8.38
N THR A 202 1.18 -14.30 -8.23
CA THR A 202 0.23 -15.28 -7.68
C THR A 202 -0.12 -16.37 -8.68
N GLN A 203 -0.32 -16.03 -9.97
CA GLN A 203 -0.62 -17.03 -11.00
C GLN A 203 0.57 -17.90 -11.39
N THR A 204 1.79 -17.42 -11.21
CA THR A 204 3.02 -18.19 -11.51
C THR A 204 3.50 -19.05 -10.33
N GLY A 205 2.81 -18.98 -9.18
CA GLY A 205 3.23 -19.67 -7.96
C GLY A 205 4.45 -19.04 -7.27
N ARG A 206 4.97 -17.91 -7.78
CA ARG A 206 6.05 -17.16 -7.12
C ARG A 206 5.64 -16.65 -5.73
N LEU A 207 4.35 -16.38 -5.55
CA LEU A 207 3.74 -16.12 -4.25
C LEU A 207 2.49 -16.99 -4.12
N THR A 208 2.52 -17.99 -3.24
CA THR A 208 1.34 -18.81 -2.92
C THR A 208 0.54 -18.21 -1.77
N THR A 209 -0.69 -18.67 -1.59
CA THR A 209 -1.56 -18.28 -0.48
C THR A 209 -0.90 -18.56 0.87
N GLU A 210 -0.27 -19.72 1.02
CA GLU A 210 0.37 -20.17 2.26
C GLU A 210 1.58 -19.30 2.61
N MET A 211 2.39 -18.95 1.60
CA MET A 211 3.51 -18.02 1.77
C MET A 211 3.01 -16.65 2.23
N PHE A 212 1.92 -16.16 1.65
CA PHE A 212 1.40 -14.85 1.99
C PHE A 212 0.71 -14.83 3.35
N ASP A 213 0.00 -15.90 3.72
CA ASP A 213 -0.55 -16.06 5.06
C ASP A 213 0.56 -16.15 6.13
N ALA A 214 1.72 -16.74 5.80
CA ALA A 214 2.88 -16.74 6.67
C ALA A 214 3.43 -15.34 6.95
N VAL A 215 3.34 -14.41 5.98
CA VAL A 215 3.71 -13.00 6.20
C VAL A 215 2.83 -12.39 7.28
N TRP A 216 1.51 -12.57 7.22
CA TRP A 216 0.59 -11.97 8.19
C TRP A 216 0.64 -12.66 9.56
N ARG A 217 0.93 -13.97 9.63
CA ARG A 217 1.29 -14.62 10.90
C ARG A 217 2.56 -14.02 11.49
N LYS A 218 3.58 -13.77 10.67
CA LYS A 218 4.82 -13.13 11.12
C LYS A 218 4.59 -11.71 11.64
N VAL A 219 3.68 -10.95 11.05
CA VAL A 219 3.25 -9.65 11.58
C VAL A 219 2.74 -9.78 13.01
N ARG A 220 1.87 -10.76 13.30
CA ARG A 220 1.35 -10.98 14.65
C ARG A 220 2.48 -11.29 15.65
N GLU A 221 3.39 -12.19 15.28
CA GLU A 221 4.56 -12.51 16.11
C GLU A 221 5.40 -11.26 16.44
N LEU A 222 5.63 -10.37 15.46
CA LEU A 222 6.39 -9.14 15.66
C LEU A 222 5.66 -8.12 16.54
N LEU A 223 4.33 -8.04 16.44
CA LEU A 223 3.52 -7.19 17.31
C LEU A 223 3.58 -7.65 18.76
N ASP A 224 3.56 -8.95 19.02
CA ASP A 224 3.59 -9.53 20.37
C ASP A 224 4.97 -9.35 21.05
N GLN A 225 6.04 -9.25 20.25
CA GLN A 225 7.40 -9.01 20.74
C GLN A 225 7.68 -7.54 21.06
N THR A 226 6.82 -6.62 20.62
CA THR A 226 6.99 -5.19 20.88
C THR A 226 6.23 -4.81 22.16
N PRO A 227 6.90 -4.33 23.22
CA PRO A 227 6.21 -3.86 24.43
C PRO A 227 5.09 -2.87 24.08
N ARG A 228 3.96 -2.94 24.80
CA ARG A 228 2.81 -2.08 24.55
C ARG A 228 3.18 -0.62 24.64
#